data_AF-A0A929UZR2-F1
#
_entry.id   AF-A0A929UZR2-F1
#
_cell.length_a   1.000
_cell.length_b   1.000
_cell.length_c   1.000
_cell.angle_alpha   90.00
_cell.angle_beta   90.00
_cell.angle_gamma   90.00
#
_symmetry.space_group_name_H-M   'P 1'
#
loop_
_entity.id
_entity.type
_entity.pdbx_description
1 polymer ?
#
loop_
_entity_poly.entity_id
_entity_poly.type
_entity_poly.pdbx_seq_one_letter_code
_entity_poly.pdbx_strand_id
1 'polypeptide(L)'
;MKLSDNLESGRYTNKLIFSILTNNYNRIAIMTEGPDFNTKLKSLETATNKIEHFKKSNVAPAISMDAVNVEDEASDYEIKLWLDPADKTAYYYAEPEKVYLNADSSRMFFLKWDNKDLLEIDVSNFDTSKVTDMSRMFYDLRNITSLHLSNFDTSKVTDMNRMFSGMSNLITLDLSNFDTSKVTTMMSMFYLDEIPKDKLEIIYVNNDFNTTNLTDTYLMFSNRRKLRGGNGSYLADPLTADKTWLRIDDPAHGRPGYFTRKP
;
A
#
# COMPACT_ATOMS: atom_id res chain seq x y z
N MET A 1 9.57 -16.10 54.38
CA MET A 1 10.77 -15.32 54.79
C MET A 1 11.14 -15.79 56.19
N LYS A 2 12.31 -16.41 56.41
CA LYS A 2 12.79 -16.71 57.76
C LYS A 2 13.37 -15.42 58.32
N LEU A 3 12.77 -14.92 59.41
CA LEU A 3 13.26 -13.76 60.13
C LEU A 3 14.47 -14.18 60.98
N SER A 4 15.49 -13.34 61.07
CA SER A 4 16.69 -13.60 61.88
C SER A 4 16.45 -13.32 63.36
N ASP A 5 17.22 -13.96 64.24
CA ASP A 5 17.02 -13.97 65.71
C ASP A 5 17.42 -12.65 66.40
N ASN A 6 17.72 -11.60 65.62
CA ASN A 6 18.29 -10.33 66.10
C ASN A 6 17.30 -9.16 65.97
N LEU A 7 16.01 -9.43 65.84
CA LEU A 7 14.98 -8.38 65.77
C LEU A 7 14.68 -7.83 67.16
N GLU A 8 14.73 -6.50 67.32
CA GLU A 8 14.34 -5.82 68.56
C GLU A 8 12.86 -6.08 68.89
N SER A 9 12.47 -5.99 70.16
CA SER A 9 11.07 -6.23 70.54
C SER A 9 10.16 -5.14 69.98
N GLY A 10 9.19 -5.51 69.15
CA GLY A 10 8.29 -4.53 68.52
C GLY A 10 7.19 -5.18 67.70
N ARG A 11 6.25 -4.36 67.21
CA ARG A 11 5.22 -4.79 66.26
C ARG A 11 5.74 -4.60 64.83
N TYR A 12 5.89 -5.71 64.11
CA TYR A 12 6.33 -5.71 62.72
C TYR A 12 5.15 -6.00 61.80
N THR A 13 5.05 -5.25 60.70
CA THR A 13 4.08 -5.51 59.62
C THR A 13 4.83 -5.75 58.32
N ASN A 14 4.57 -6.88 57.68
CA ASN A 14 5.08 -7.17 56.34
C ASN A 14 4.36 -6.26 55.34
N LYS A 15 5.11 -5.36 54.68
CA LYS A 15 4.61 -4.58 53.55
C LYS A 15 5.06 -5.24 52.26
N LEU A 16 4.11 -5.65 51.43
CA LEU A 16 4.37 -6.03 50.04
C LEU A 16 4.38 -4.76 49.19
N ILE A 17 5.51 -4.42 48.61
CA ILE A 17 5.65 -3.23 47.75
C ILE A 17 5.57 -3.71 46.31
N PHE A 18 4.52 -3.32 45.59
CA PHE A 18 4.45 -3.46 44.14
C PHE A 18 5.03 -2.19 43.52
N SER A 19 6.03 -2.35 42.65
CA SER A 19 6.47 -1.29 41.75
C SER A 19 5.94 -1.63 40.36
N ILE A 20 5.01 -0.83 39.85
CA ILE A 20 4.50 -0.96 38.49
C ILE A 20 5.38 -0.08 37.60
N LEU A 21 6.21 -0.71 36.77
CA LEU A 21 6.91 -0.04 35.67
C LEU A 21 5.97 -0.08 34.46
N THR A 22 5.28 1.03 34.18
CA THR A 22 4.57 1.20 32.91
C THR A 22 5.59 1.60 31.85
N ASN A 23 5.96 0.66 30.98
CA ASN A 23 6.61 1.03 29.72
C ASN A 23 5.53 1.63 28.82
N ASN A 24 5.56 2.95 28.61
CA ASN A 24 4.63 3.63 27.72
C ASN A 24 4.98 3.30 26.27
N TYR A 25 4.67 2.07 25.90
CA TYR A 25 4.80 1.54 24.55
C TYR A 25 3.45 1.72 23.84
N ASN A 26 3.46 2.47 22.75
CA ASN A 26 2.31 2.60 21.88
C ASN A 26 2.17 1.32 21.06
N ARG A 27 1.14 0.53 21.37
CA ARG A 27 0.82 -0.68 20.61
C ARG A 27 0.49 -0.33 19.16
N ILE A 28 0.86 -1.21 18.25
CA ILE A 28 0.72 -1.01 16.81
C ILE A 28 0.09 -2.24 16.16
N ALA A 29 -0.86 -2.01 15.24
CA ALA A 29 -1.34 -3.04 14.33
C ALA A 29 -0.46 -3.02 13.09
N ILE A 30 0.15 -4.15 12.74
CA ILE A 30 0.99 -4.29 11.54
C ILE A 30 0.43 -5.43 10.69
N MET A 31 0.10 -5.14 9.44
CA MET A 31 -0.27 -6.16 8.47
C MET A 31 0.95 -7.00 8.10
N THR A 32 0.76 -8.30 7.86
CA THR A 32 1.78 -9.21 7.34
C THR A 32 2.36 -8.71 6.00
N GLU A 33 3.50 -9.27 5.59
CA GLU A 33 4.17 -8.94 4.32
C GLU A 33 3.24 -9.11 3.11
N GLY A 34 3.47 -8.29 2.08
CA GLY A 34 2.58 -8.24 0.91
C GLY A 34 2.34 -9.58 0.21
N PRO A 35 3.35 -10.46 0.01
CA PRO A 35 3.13 -11.79 -0.57
C PRO A 35 2.24 -12.70 0.29
N ASP A 36 2.42 -12.68 1.61
CA ASP A 36 1.63 -13.47 2.55
C ASP A 36 0.18 -12.95 2.63
N PHE A 37 0.03 -11.62 2.77
CA PHE A 37 -1.28 -10.96 2.73
C PHE A 37 -2.04 -11.34 1.46
N ASN A 38 -1.39 -11.24 0.30
CA ASN A 38 -2.01 -11.55 -0.97
C ASN A 38 -2.37 -13.04 -1.11
N THR A 39 -1.61 -13.95 -0.49
CA THR A 39 -1.93 -15.38 -0.45
C THR A 39 -3.17 -15.63 0.40
N LYS A 40 -3.24 -15.03 1.59
CA LYS A 40 -4.39 -15.13 2.49
C LYS A 40 -5.65 -14.52 1.90
N LEU A 41 -5.55 -13.35 1.25
CA LEU A 41 -6.67 -12.72 0.55
C LEU A 41 -7.24 -13.64 -0.53
N LYS A 42 -6.39 -14.24 -1.38
CA LYS A 42 -6.82 -15.20 -2.41
C LYS A 42 -7.42 -16.47 -1.83
N SER A 43 -6.96 -16.91 -0.67
CA SER A 43 -7.48 -18.13 -0.03
C SER A 43 -8.95 -18.02 0.40
N LEU A 44 -9.49 -16.81 0.51
CA LEU A 44 -10.90 -16.58 0.82
C LEU A 44 -11.84 -16.86 -0.37
N GLU A 45 -11.32 -16.86 -1.59
CA GLU A 45 -12.13 -17.11 -2.77
C GLU A 45 -12.46 -18.59 -2.95
N THR A 46 -13.64 -18.85 -3.50
CA THR A 46 -14.05 -20.18 -3.94
C THR A 46 -14.40 -20.15 -5.43
N ALA A 47 -14.84 -21.29 -5.98
CA ALA A 47 -15.28 -21.36 -7.37
C ALA A 47 -16.51 -20.47 -7.67
N THR A 48 -17.34 -20.21 -6.65
CA THR A 48 -18.60 -19.46 -6.79
C THR A 48 -18.59 -18.12 -6.06
N ASN A 49 -17.59 -17.86 -5.22
CA ASN A 49 -17.48 -16.62 -4.44
C ASN A 49 -16.12 -15.95 -4.69
N LYS A 50 -16.15 -14.78 -5.34
CA LYS A 50 -14.99 -14.00 -5.74
C LYS A 50 -14.98 -12.67 -5.01
N ILE A 51 -13.80 -12.12 -4.78
CA ILE A 51 -13.65 -10.83 -4.10
C ILE A 51 -13.81 -9.73 -5.14
N GLU A 52 -14.82 -8.88 -4.96
CA GLU A 52 -15.06 -7.70 -5.80
C GLU A 52 -14.68 -6.41 -5.07
N HIS A 53 -14.71 -6.40 -3.73
CA HIS A 53 -14.40 -5.23 -2.92
C HIS A 53 -13.45 -5.58 -1.78
N PHE A 54 -12.59 -4.63 -1.38
CA PHE A 54 -11.79 -4.75 -0.16
C PHE A 54 -11.92 -3.49 0.69
N LYS A 55 -12.24 -3.63 1.98
CA LYS A 55 -12.28 -2.48 2.90
C LYS A 55 -12.13 -2.88 4.36
N LYS A 56 -11.91 -1.88 5.21
CA LYS A 56 -11.91 -2.07 6.65
C LYS A 56 -13.34 -2.23 7.17
N SER A 57 -13.56 -3.15 8.10
CA SER A 57 -14.79 -3.24 8.89
C SER A 57 -14.64 -2.44 10.20
N ASN A 58 -15.73 -1.79 10.62
CA ASN A 58 -15.82 -1.12 11.93
C ASN A 58 -16.15 -2.09 13.07
N VAL A 59 -16.56 -3.31 12.74
CA VAL A 59 -16.91 -4.36 13.70
C VAL A 59 -16.09 -5.62 13.46
N ALA A 60 -15.77 -6.32 14.53
CA ALA A 60 -15.12 -7.63 14.44
C ALA A 60 -16.00 -8.61 13.65
N PRO A 61 -15.39 -9.61 12.97
CA PRO A 61 -16.16 -10.63 12.25
C PRO A 61 -17.10 -11.37 13.19
N ALA A 62 -18.28 -11.74 12.69
CA ALA A 62 -19.16 -12.65 13.40
C ALA A 62 -18.48 -14.01 13.57
N ILE A 63 -18.82 -14.75 14.63
CA ILE A 63 -18.24 -16.09 14.91
C ILE A 63 -18.46 -17.08 13.76
N SER A 64 -19.52 -16.88 12.97
CA SER A 64 -19.83 -17.69 11.78
C SER A 64 -19.00 -17.37 10.55
N MET A 65 -18.20 -16.28 10.56
CA MET A 65 -17.34 -15.92 9.46
C MET A 65 -16.03 -16.69 9.58
N ASP A 66 -15.59 -17.32 8.48
CA ASP A 66 -14.32 -18.02 8.37
C ASP A 66 -13.15 -17.02 8.27
N ALA A 67 -12.89 -16.30 9.37
CA ALA A 67 -11.86 -15.27 9.43
C ALA A 67 -10.46 -15.87 9.62
N VAL A 68 -9.49 -15.32 8.89
CA VAL A 68 -8.06 -15.66 8.98
C VAL A 68 -7.26 -14.50 9.56
N ASN A 69 -6.12 -14.81 10.18
CA ASN A 69 -5.20 -13.82 10.72
C ASN A 69 -4.26 -13.31 9.62
N VAL A 70 -4.08 -11.99 9.55
CA VAL A 70 -3.20 -11.27 8.60
C VAL A 70 -2.28 -10.26 9.30
N GLU A 71 -2.13 -10.37 10.63
CA GLU A 71 -1.12 -9.61 11.36
C GLU A 71 0.30 -10.15 11.15
N ASP A 72 1.26 -9.23 11.18
CA ASP A 72 2.69 -9.54 11.27
C ASP A 72 3.07 -10.01 12.69
N GLU A 73 4.17 -10.76 12.82
CA GLU A 73 4.68 -11.24 14.12
C GLU A 73 5.03 -10.11 15.09
N ALA A 74 5.38 -8.92 14.58
CA ALA A 74 5.65 -7.74 15.39
C ALA A 74 4.39 -6.89 15.69
N SER A 75 3.21 -7.33 15.27
CA SER A 75 1.94 -6.66 15.59
C SER A 75 1.50 -6.94 17.02
N ASP A 76 1.05 -5.91 17.72
CA ASP A 76 0.46 -6.04 19.06
C ASP A 76 -1.04 -6.35 19.05
N TYR A 77 -1.64 -6.26 17.85
CA TYR A 77 -3.05 -6.48 17.61
C TYR A 77 -3.24 -7.59 16.59
N GLU A 78 -4.23 -8.43 16.83
CA GLU A 78 -4.75 -9.31 15.79
C GLU A 78 -5.37 -8.48 14.66
N ILE A 79 -5.18 -8.93 13.43
CA ILE A 79 -5.84 -8.36 12.26
C ILE A 79 -6.57 -9.51 11.57
N LYS A 80 -7.90 -9.49 11.64
CA LYS A 80 -8.75 -10.52 11.05
C LYS A 80 -9.13 -10.14 9.63
N LEU A 81 -9.12 -11.09 8.70
CA LEU A 81 -9.55 -10.94 7.32
C LEU A 81 -10.60 -12.01 6.99
N TRP A 82 -11.70 -11.66 6.35
CA TRP A 82 -12.74 -12.60 5.92
C TRP A 82 -13.46 -12.08 4.67
N LEU A 83 -14.18 -12.96 3.97
CA LEU A 83 -15.02 -12.61 2.84
C LEU A 83 -16.49 -12.72 3.23
N ASP A 84 -17.25 -11.65 3.05
CA ASP A 84 -18.70 -11.70 3.11
C ASP A 84 -19.27 -12.09 1.73
N PRO A 85 -19.87 -13.28 1.56
CA PRO A 85 -20.43 -13.71 0.29
C PRO A 85 -21.65 -12.88 -0.17
N ALA A 86 -22.32 -12.17 0.74
CA ALA A 86 -23.54 -11.44 0.40
C ALA A 86 -23.25 -10.18 -0.42
N ASP A 87 -22.13 -9.52 -0.15
CA ASP A 87 -21.69 -8.29 -0.83
C ASP A 87 -20.34 -8.45 -1.57
N LYS A 88 -19.75 -9.66 -1.55
CA LYS A 88 -18.47 -10.00 -2.17
C LYS A 88 -17.30 -9.12 -1.70
N THR A 89 -17.38 -8.63 -0.47
CA THR A 89 -16.35 -7.79 0.13
C THR A 89 -15.43 -8.63 1.02
N ALA A 90 -14.13 -8.57 0.73
CA ALA A 90 -13.11 -8.94 1.68
C ALA A 90 -12.96 -7.83 2.72
N TYR A 91 -13.40 -8.12 3.95
CA TYR A 91 -13.26 -7.23 5.08
C TYR A 91 -12.02 -7.57 5.88
N TYR A 92 -11.32 -6.55 6.36
CA TYR A 92 -10.37 -6.72 7.47
C TYR A 92 -10.80 -5.93 8.70
N TYR A 93 -10.42 -6.40 9.88
CA TYR A 93 -10.68 -5.73 11.16
C TYR A 93 -9.43 -5.75 12.03
N ALA A 94 -9.12 -4.60 12.61
CA ALA A 94 -8.17 -4.41 13.70
C ALA A 94 -8.79 -3.40 14.67
N GLU A 95 -8.51 -3.53 15.97
CA GLU A 95 -9.01 -2.61 16.99
C GLU A 95 -8.59 -1.15 16.73
N PRO A 96 -7.31 -0.83 16.47
CA PRO A 96 -6.92 0.54 16.14
C PRO A 96 -7.42 0.98 14.76
N GLU A 97 -7.69 2.27 14.62
CA GLU A 97 -8.14 2.85 13.34
C GLU A 97 -7.08 2.69 12.24
N LYS A 98 -5.82 3.00 12.56
CA LYS A 98 -4.70 2.90 11.62
C LYS A 98 -4.01 1.56 11.70
N VAL A 99 -3.66 1.02 10.53
CA VAL A 99 -2.89 -0.23 10.40
C VAL A 99 -1.61 0.06 9.61
N TYR A 100 -0.46 -0.24 10.19
CA TYR A 100 0.80 -0.11 9.49
C TYR A 100 0.96 -1.25 8.47
N LEU A 101 1.45 -0.92 7.29
CA LEU A 101 1.91 -1.95 6.35
C LEU A 101 3.35 -2.38 6.66
N ASN A 102 3.65 -3.64 6.36
CA ASN A 102 4.98 -4.22 6.54
C ASN A 102 6.04 -3.50 5.67
N ALA A 103 7.30 -3.54 6.10
CA ALA A 103 8.43 -3.03 5.31
C ALA A 103 8.46 -3.62 3.89
N ASP A 104 8.18 -4.92 3.77
CA ASP A 104 7.88 -5.58 2.48
C ASP A 104 6.37 -5.58 2.24
N SER A 105 5.89 -4.58 1.53
CA SER A 105 4.51 -4.56 1.02
C SER A 105 4.46 -4.89 -0.48
N SER A 106 5.54 -5.51 -1.01
CA SER A 106 5.57 -5.95 -2.39
C SER A 106 4.47 -6.96 -2.63
N ARG A 107 3.87 -6.91 -3.82
CA ARG A 107 2.80 -7.82 -4.22
C ARG A 107 1.58 -7.90 -3.28
N MET A 108 1.40 -6.94 -2.38
CA MET A 108 0.08 -6.71 -1.79
C MET A 108 -0.91 -6.44 -2.95
N PHE A 109 -2.17 -6.87 -2.88
CA PHE A 109 -3.15 -6.80 -3.99
C PHE A 109 -2.63 -7.25 -5.38
N PHE A 110 -1.69 -8.19 -5.41
CA PHE A 110 -1.06 -8.66 -6.65
C PHE A 110 -1.95 -9.65 -7.41
N LEU A 111 -2.30 -9.26 -8.63
CA LEU A 111 -3.02 -10.13 -9.54
C LEU A 111 -2.06 -10.69 -10.58
N LYS A 112 -1.97 -12.02 -10.64
CA LYS A 112 -1.45 -12.71 -11.81
C LYS A 112 -2.41 -13.84 -12.11
N TRP A 113 -3.04 -13.74 -13.27
CA TRP A 113 -3.80 -14.77 -13.95
C TRP A 113 -5.21 -15.14 -13.42
N ASP A 114 -5.56 -14.98 -12.13
CA ASP A 114 -6.79 -15.62 -11.60
C ASP A 114 -7.82 -14.80 -10.80
N ASN A 115 -7.58 -13.51 -10.52
CA ASN A 115 -8.59 -12.67 -9.86
C ASN A 115 -8.75 -11.38 -10.66
N LYS A 116 -9.64 -11.39 -11.66
CA LYS A 116 -9.92 -10.21 -12.50
C LYS A 116 -11.08 -9.40 -11.96
N ASP A 117 -11.59 -9.71 -10.77
CA ASP A 117 -12.92 -9.29 -10.34
C ASP A 117 -12.89 -8.13 -9.35
N LEU A 118 -11.73 -7.78 -8.78
CA LEU A 118 -11.60 -6.65 -7.85
C LEU A 118 -11.97 -5.31 -8.52
N LEU A 119 -13.07 -4.71 -8.08
CA LEU A 119 -13.65 -3.47 -8.58
C LEU A 119 -13.28 -2.26 -7.71
N GLU A 120 -13.06 -2.48 -6.42
CA GLU A 120 -12.78 -1.42 -5.45
C GLU A 120 -11.82 -1.88 -4.35
N ILE A 121 -10.89 -1.00 -3.98
CA ILE A 121 -10.04 -1.16 -2.81
C ILE A 121 -10.04 0.12 -1.96
N ASP A 122 -10.42 -0.01 -0.70
CA ASP A 122 -10.28 1.02 0.30
C ASP A 122 -9.04 0.76 1.15
N VAL A 123 -8.03 1.62 0.95
CA VAL A 123 -6.74 1.60 1.65
C VAL A 123 -6.56 2.81 2.56
N SER A 124 -7.63 3.55 2.86
CA SER A 124 -7.58 4.83 3.58
C SER A 124 -7.04 4.72 5.01
N ASN A 125 -7.20 3.56 5.65
CA ASN A 125 -6.71 3.30 7.01
C ASN A 125 -5.26 2.78 7.07
N PHE A 126 -4.59 2.60 5.94
CA PHE A 126 -3.20 2.13 5.92
C PHE A 126 -2.21 3.25 6.23
N ASP A 127 -1.19 2.92 7.01
CA ASP A 127 -0.02 3.76 7.26
C ASP A 127 1.21 3.11 6.62
N THR A 128 1.73 3.74 5.57
CA THR A 128 2.87 3.19 4.81
C THR A 128 4.22 3.77 5.23
N SER A 129 4.30 4.52 6.33
CA SER A 129 5.52 5.19 6.80
C SER A 129 6.66 4.24 7.19
N LYS A 130 6.40 2.93 7.21
CA LYS A 130 7.38 1.86 7.46
C LYS A 130 7.79 1.10 6.19
N VAL A 131 7.07 1.28 5.09
CA VAL A 131 7.27 0.50 3.86
C VAL A 131 8.57 0.91 3.16
N THR A 132 9.35 -0.08 2.74
CA THR A 132 10.56 0.10 1.94
C THR A 132 10.43 -0.49 0.53
N ASP A 133 9.58 -1.51 0.36
CA ASP A 133 9.29 -2.13 -0.94
C ASP A 133 7.77 -2.07 -1.25
N MET A 134 7.42 -1.41 -2.35
CA MET A 134 6.06 -1.33 -2.90
C MET A 134 5.95 -2.00 -4.28
N SER A 135 6.95 -2.79 -4.66
CA SER A 135 7.01 -3.40 -5.97
C SER A 135 5.77 -4.28 -6.22
N ARG A 136 5.10 -4.02 -7.35
CA ARG A 136 3.90 -4.74 -7.78
C ARG A 136 2.69 -4.68 -6.81
N MET A 137 2.62 -3.70 -5.90
CA MET A 137 1.53 -3.55 -4.93
C MET A 137 0.13 -3.32 -5.55
N PHE A 138 0.02 -2.81 -6.77
CA PHE A 138 -1.27 -2.67 -7.47
C PHE A 138 -1.17 -3.24 -8.89
N TYR A 139 -0.35 -4.29 -9.03
CA TYR A 139 -0.07 -4.92 -10.31
C TYR A 139 -1.30 -5.64 -10.86
N ASP A 140 -1.62 -5.33 -12.12
CA ASP A 140 -2.66 -5.95 -12.94
C ASP A 140 -4.08 -5.82 -12.37
N LEU A 141 -4.34 -4.80 -11.56
CA LEU A 141 -5.67 -4.39 -11.10
C LEU A 141 -6.47 -3.77 -12.26
N ARG A 142 -6.84 -4.58 -13.26
CA ARG A 142 -7.41 -4.12 -14.53
C ARG A 142 -8.78 -3.48 -14.39
N ASN A 143 -9.59 -3.84 -13.40
CA ASN A 143 -10.96 -3.33 -13.25
C ASN A 143 -11.08 -2.09 -12.35
N ILE A 144 -10.04 -1.75 -11.58
CA ILE A 144 -10.04 -0.56 -10.73
C ILE A 144 -10.10 0.71 -11.60
N THR A 145 -11.09 1.55 -11.33
CA THR A 145 -11.31 2.83 -12.00
C THR A 145 -10.85 4.04 -11.18
N SER A 146 -10.77 3.89 -9.85
CA SER A 146 -10.29 4.91 -8.91
C SER A 146 -9.43 4.29 -7.82
N LEU A 147 -8.36 4.97 -7.44
CA LEU A 147 -7.46 4.56 -6.36
C LEU A 147 -7.06 5.78 -5.53
N HIS A 148 -7.41 5.76 -4.24
CA HIS A 148 -7.12 6.86 -3.31
C HIS A 148 -5.90 6.52 -2.45
N LEU A 149 -4.80 7.26 -2.65
CA LEU A 149 -3.51 7.02 -2.00
C LEU A 149 -3.04 8.18 -1.12
N SER A 150 -3.91 9.12 -0.76
CA SER A 150 -3.52 10.36 -0.06
C SER A 150 -2.88 10.13 1.31
N ASN A 151 -3.12 8.97 1.94
CA ASN A 151 -2.55 8.55 3.21
C ASN A 151 -1.17 7.89 3.08
N PHE A 152 -0.68 7.62 1.86
CA PHE A 152 0.60 6.96 1.67
C PHE A 152 1.76 7.90 2.01
N ASP A 153 2.67 7.43 2.85
CA ASP A 153 4.01 7.98 3.03
C ASP A 153 5.01 7.07 2.31
N THR A 154 5.66 7.60 1.27
CA THR A 154 6.67 6.86 0.49
C THR A 154 8.10 7.30 0.79
N SER A 155 8.33 8.10 1.83
CA SER A 155 9.63 8.71 2.17
C SER A 155 10.74 7.69 2.54
N LYS A 156 10.38 6.42 2.74
CA LYS A 156 11.31 5.31 2.99
C LYS A 156 11.37 4.29 1.85
N VAL A 157 10.52 4.41 0.84
CA VAL A 157 10.41 3.44 -0.24
C VAL A 157 11.63 3.53 -1.14
N THR A 158 12.23 2.38 -1.42
CA THR A 158 13.37 2.22 -2.33
C THR A 158 12.99 1.53 -3.63
N ASP A 159 11.95 0.68 -3.63
CA ASP A 159 11.49 -0.05 -4.83
C ASP A 159 10.00 0.23 -5.12
N MET A 160 9.71 0.74 -6.33
CA MET A 160 8.35 0.96 -6.86
C MET A 160 8.12 0.22 -8.20
N ASN A 161 8.91 -0.82 -8.47
CA ASN A 161 8.84 -1.58 -9.71
C ASN A 161 7.43 -2.07 -9.99
N ARG A 162 6.92 -1.78 -11.19
CA ARG A 162 5.61 -2.26 -11.67
C ARG A 162 4.44 -1.98 -10.73
N MET A 163 4.54 -0.98 -9.85
CA MET A 163 3.53 -0.73 -8.81
C MET A 163 2.12 -0.57 -9.39
N PHE A 164 1.96 0.11 -10.52
CA PHE A 164 0.68 0.35 -11.22
C PHE A 164 0.62 -0.29 -12.62
N SER A 165 1.50 -1.26 -12.89
CA SER A 165 1.59 -1.92 -14.18
C SER A 165 0.31 -2.73 -14.44
N GLY A 166 -0.25 -2.64 -15.64
CA GLY A 166 -1.48 -3.34 -16.03
C GLY A 166 -2.79 -2.68 -15.59
N MET A 167 -2.75 -1.60 -14.78
CA MET A 167 -3.95 -0.84 -14.40
C MET A 167 -4.48 -0.04 -15.60
N SER A 168 -5.29 -0.70 -16.42
CA SER A 168 -5.77 -0.17 -17.71
C SER A 168 -6.99 0.73 -17.59
N ASN A 169 -7.83 0.56 -16.55
CA ASN A 169 -9.07 1.32 -16.40
C ASN A 169 -8.99 2.61 -15.57
N LEU A 170 -7.85 2.91 -14.94
CA LEU A 170 -7.64 4.21 -14.27
C LEU A 170 -7.69 5.34 -15.30
N ILE A 171 -8.44 6.40 -15.02
CA ILE A 171 -8.45 7.64 -15.83
C ILE A 171 -7.46 8.66 -15.27
N THR A 172 -7.45 8.80 -13.95
CA THR A 172 -6.55 9.69 -13.22
C THR A 172 -5.88 8.94 -12.08
N LEU A 173 -4.66 9.34 -11.75
CA LEU A 173 -3.93 8.82 -10.60
C LEU A 173 -3.26 9.97 -9.86
N ASP A 174 -3.55 10.09 -8.56
CA ASP A 174 -2.99 11.14 -7.71
C ASP A 174 -1.82 10.59 -6.88
N LEU A 175 -0.62 11.07 -7.18
CA LEU A 175 0.63 10.76 -6.51
C LEU A 175 1.24 12.03 -5.88
N SER A 176 0.42 13.03 -5.58
CA SER A 176 0.87 14.33 -5.06
C SER A 176 1.57 14.27 -3.70
N ASN A 177 1.36 13.20 -2.94
CA ASN A 177 2.01 12.90 -1.67
C ASN A 177 3.26 12.01 -1.80
N PHE A 178 3.60 11.52 -2.99
CA PHE A 178 4.73 10.60 -3.15
C PHE A 178 6.06 11.34 -3.06
N ASP A 179 6.88 10.94 -2.09
CA ASP A 179 8.32 11.21 -2.03
C ASP A 179 9.09 10.09 -2.73
N THR A 180 9.83 10.46 -3.77
CA THR A 180 10.63 9.53 -4.60
C THR A 180 12.13 9.68 -4.35
N SER A 181 12.54 10.46 -3.35
CA SER A 181 13.94 10.81 -3.07
C SER A 181 14.84 9.61 -2.75
N LYS A 182 14.30 8.51 -2.23
CA LYS A 182 15.04 7.28 -1.92
C LYS A 182 14.82 6.14 -2.92
N VAL A 183 13.94 6.33 -3.90
CA VAL A 183 13.62 5.28 -4.86
C VAL A 183 14.82 5.05 -5.77
N THR A 184 15.23 3.80 -5.89
CA THR A 184 16.34 3.38 -6.76
C THR A 184 15.85 2.77 -8.06
N THR A 185 14.60 2.29 -8.10
CA THR A 185 14.04 1.65 -9.29
C THR A 185 12.52 1.83 -9.42
N MET A 186 12.09 2.09 -10.65
CA MET A 186 10.69 2.30 -11.04
C MET A 186 10.39 1.59 -12.37
N MET A 187 11.08 0.49 -12.65
CA MET A 187 10.95 -0.23 -13.91
C MET A 187 9.48 -0.58 -14.16
N SER A 188 8.97 -0.22 -15.34
CA SER A 188 7.62 -0.54 -15.79
C SER A 188 6.49 -0.08 -14.85
N MET A 189 6.69 0.96 -14.01
CA MET A 189 5.72 1.37 -12.98
C MET A 189 4.32 1.62 -13.56
N PHE A 190 4.21 2.21 -14.75
CA PHE A 190 2.96 2.48 -15.44
C PHE A 190 2.80 1.67 -16.74
N TYR A 191 3.52 0.56 -16.90
CA TYR A 191 3.48 -0.28 -18.10
C TYR A 191 2.06 -0.82 -18.38
N LEU A 192 1.69 -0.93 -19.66
CA LEU A 192 0.55 -1.72 -20.12
C LEU A 192 0.99 -2.80 -21.11
N ASP A 193 0.44 -4.01 -20.96
CA ASP A 193 0.66 -5.15 -21.86
C ASP A 193 -0.19 -5.04 -23.14
N GLU A 194 -1.43 -4.55 -23.02
CA GLU A 194 -2.39 -4.46 -24.12
C GLU A 194 -2.75 -3.00 -24.46
N ILE A 195 -2.40 -2.56 -25.68
CA ILE A 195 -2.63 -1.19 -26.19
C ILE A 195 -4.12 -0.74 -26.20
N PRO A 196 -5.12 -1.54 -26.63
CA PRO A 196 -6.48 -1.02 -26.83
C PRO A 196 -7.24 -0.68 -25.53
N LYS A 197 -6.63 -0.90 -24.36
CA LYS A 197 -7.28 -0.73 -23.05
C LYS A 197 -6.77 0.47 -22.25
N ASP A 198 -5.82 1.26 -22.76
CA ASP A 198 -5.30 2.41 -22.01
C ASP A 198 -6.36 3.50 -21.81
N LYS A 199 -6.65 3.81 -20.55
CA LYS A 199 -7.51 4.94 -20.16
C LYS A 199 -6.81 5.99 -19.31
N LEU A 200 -5.54 5.79 -18.93
CA LEU A 200 -4.85 6.71 -18.02
C LEU A 200 -4.47 7.98 -18.77
N GLU A 201 -5.11 9.09 -18.41
CA GLU A 201 -4.94 10.38 -19.06
C GLU A 201 -4.06 11.32 -18.25
N ILE A 202 -4.17 11.28 -16.91
CA ILE A 202 -3.55 12.26 -16.02
C ILE A 202 -2.90 11.57 -14.81
N ILE A 203 -1.66 11.95 -14.53
CA ILE A 203 -0.96 11.66 -13.27
C ILE A 203 -0.71 12.98 -12.55
N TYR A 204 -1.28 13.16 -11.36
CA TYR A 204 -1.07 14.33 -10.53
C TYR A 204 0.13 14.17 -9.60
N VAL A 205 0.96 15.20 -9.52
CA VAL A 205 2.08 15.31 -8.58
C VAL A 205 2.19 16.73 -8.01
N ASN A 206 2.85 16.92 -6.87
CA ASN A 206 3.15 18.26 -6.34
C ASN A 206 4.53 18.78 -6.76
N ASN A 207 5.47 17.87 -6.99
CA ASN A 207 6.85 18.12 -7.38
C ASN A 207 7.28 17.12 -8.46
N ASP A 208 8.34 17.45 -9.20
CA ASP A 208 9.01 16.49 -10.08
C ASP A 208 9.41 15.24 -9.28
N PHE A 209 9.38 14.07 -9.91
CA PHE A 209 9.96 12.89 -9.28
C PHE A 209 11.47 13.06 -9.16
N ASN A 210 12.02 12.75 -8.00
CA ASN A 210 13.46 12.77 -7.79
C ASN A 210 14.08 11.56 -8.48
N THR A 211 14.84 11.80 -9.54
CA THR A 211 15.44 10.75 -10.36
C THR A 211 16.93 10.52 -10.07
N THR A 212 17.47 11.17 -9.02
CA THR A 212 18.92 11.18 -8.72
C THR A 212 19.45 9.78 -8.40
N ASN A 213 18.63 8.99 -7.69
CA ASN A 213 19.00 7.63 -7.26
C ASN A 213 18.51 6.54 -8.22
N LEU A 214 17.75 6.89 -9.27
CA LEU A 214 17.17 5.91 -10.19
C LEU A 214 18.25 5.28 -11.07
N THR A 215 18.33 3.95 -11.02
CA THR A 215 19.20 3.15 -11.88
C THR A 215 18.46 2.53 -13.06
N ASP A 216 17.14 2.36 -12.96
CA ASP A 216 16.32 1.73 -13.99
C ASP A 216 14.91 2.37 -14.09
N THR A 217 14.56 2.82 -15.30
CA THR A 217 13.23 3.34 -15.68
C THR A 217 12.69 2.64 -16.93
N TYR A 218 13.22 1.46 -17.27
CA TYR A 218 12.87 0.73 -18.48
C TYR A 218 11.37 0.42 -18.54
N LEU A 219 10.77 0.66 -19.71
CA LEU A 219 9.34 0.44 -19.99
C LEU A 219 8.36 1.22 -19.11
N MET A 220 8.80 2.29 -18.42
CA MET A 220 8.00 3.06 -17.46
C MET A 220 6.57 3.36 -17.95
N PHE A 221 6.44 3.91 -19.15
CA PHE A 221 5.17 4.36 -19.73
C PHE A 221 4.76 3.56 -20.97
N SER A 222 5.38 2.40 -21.23
CA SER A 222 5.10 1.63 -22.44
C SER A 222 3.59 1.40 -22.61
N ASN A 223 3.09 1.66 -23.82
CA ASN A 223 1.68 1.57 -24.21
C ASN A 223 0.71 2.55 -23.51
N ARG A 224 1.18 3.53 -22.71
CA ARG A 224 0.36 4.63 -22.18
C ARG A 224 0.13 5.73 -23.22
N ARG A 225 -0.68 5.44 -24.24
CA ARG A 225 -0.96 6.34 -25.38
C ARG A 225 -1.95 7.46 -25.07
N LYS A 226 -2.74 7.34 -24.00
CA LYS A 226 -3.69 8.37 -23.54
C LYS A 226 -3.07 9.39 -22.59
N LEU A 227 -1.99 9.02 -21.90
CA LEU A 227 -1.33 9.87 -20.92
C LEU A 227 -0.81 11.17 -21.55
N ARG A 228 -1.13 12.31 -20.94
CA ARG A 228 -0.64 13.63 -21.32
C ARG A 228 -0.10 14.35 -20.09
N GLY A 229 0.96 15.13 -20.28
CA GLY A 229 1.35 16.13 -19.31
C GLY A 229 0.29 17.22 -19.16
N GLY A 230 0.37 18.00 -18.07
CA GLY A 230 -0.62 19.04 -17.76
C GLY A 230 -0.76 20.14 -18.82
N ASN A 231 0.27 20.35 -19.64
CA ASN A 231 0.26 21.27 -20.78
C ASN A 231 0.13 20.54 -22.13
N GLY A 232 -0.27 19.26 -22.11
CA GLY A 232 -0.55 18.46 -23.28
C GLY A 232 0.65 17.73 -23.90
N SER A 233 1.85 17.76 -23.27
CA SER A 233 3.00 17.05 -23.83
C SER A 233 2.79 15.54 -23.88
N TYR A 234 3.34 14.91 -24.93
CA TYR A 234 3.36 13.46 -25.09
C TYR A 234 4.46 13.01 -26.06
N LEU A 235 4.86 11.74 -25.94
CA LEU A 235 5.62 11.02 -26.97
C LEU A 235 4.66 10.21 -27.85
N ALA A 236 4.92 10.22 -29.16
CA ALA A 236 4.18 9.38 -30.12
C ALA A 236 4.35 7.89 -29.80
N ASP A 237 5.55 7.51 -29.35
CA ASP A 237 5.83 6.18 -28.78
C ASP A 237 6.22 6.33 -27.29
N PRO A 238 5.29 6.06 -26.35
CA PRO A 238 5.56 6.11 -24.91
C PRO A 238 6.68 5.18 -24.43
N LEU A 239 7.07 4.17 -25.23
CA LEU A 239 8.22 3.32 -24.94
C LEU A 239 9.54 4.11 -24.88
N THR A 240 9.62 5.21 -25.63
CA THR A 240 10.83 6.04 -25.75
C THR A 240 11.00 7.04 -24.59
N ALA A 241 10.07 7.07 -23.64
CA ALA A 241 10.14 7.92 -22.46
C ALA A 241 11.31 7.50 -21.56
N ASP A 242 12.29 8.39 -21.41
CA ASP A 242 13.36 8.23 -20.44
C ASP A 242 13.03 8.94 -19.11
N LYS A 243 13.98 8.92 -18.18
CA LYS A 243 13.81 9.57 -16.87
C LYS A 243 13.54 11.08 -16.94
N THR A 244 13.84 11.75 -18.06
CA THR A 244 13.59 13.19 -18.20
C THR A 244 12.11 13.52 -18.29
N TRP A 245 11.24 12.55 -18.59
CA TRP A 245 9.79 12.72 -18.64
C TRP A 245 9.09 12.58 -17.27
N LEU A 246 9.83 12.16 -16.23
CA LEU A 246 9.33 12.01 -14.85
C LEU A 246 9.27 13.34 -14.10
N ARG A 247 8.57 14.32 -14.68
CA ARG A 247 8.47 15.69 -14.17
C ARG A 247 7.14 16.32 -14.53
N ILE A 248 6.82 17.41 -13.84
CA ILE A 248 5.70 18.28 -14.18
C ILE A 248 5.93 18.83 -15.59
N ASP A 249 4.88 18.77 -16.39
CA ASP A 249 4.92 19.20 -17.78
C ASP A 249 5.06 20.71 -17.92
N ASP A 250 6.17 21.17 -18.48
CA ASP A 250 6.47 22.58 -18.71
C ASP A 250 7.18 22.80 -20.08
N PRO A 251 6.45 22.60 -21.18
CA PRO A 251 7.02 22.72 -22.53
C PRO A 251 7.39 24.17 -22.88
N ALA A 252 6.77 25.16 -22.24
CA ALA A 252 7.09 26.58 -22.42
C ALA A 252 8.55 26.90 -22.04
N HIS A 253 9.14 26.14 -21.12
CA HIS A 253 10.53 26.26 -20.72
C HIS A 253 11.41 25.10 -21.24
N GLY A 254 10.96 24.39 -22.28
CA GLY A 254 11.71 23.29 -22.88
C GLY A 254 11.80 22.03 -22.02
N ARG A 255 10.87 21.86 -21.06
CA ARG A 255 10.84 20.74 -20.11
C ARG A 255 9.51 19.96 -20.22
N PRO A 256 9.21 19.31 -21.36
CA PRO A 256 8.01 18.49 -21.46
C PRO A 256 8.07 17.34 -20.44
N GLY A 257 6.92 16.96 -19.90
CA GLY A 257 6.80 15.90 -18.90
C GLY A 257 5.44 15.20 -18.98
N TYR A 258 5.31 14.07 -18.28
CA TYR A 258 4.05 13.33 -18.23
C TYR A 258 3.17 13.66 -17.03
N PHE A 259 3.64 14.52 -16.11
CA PHE A 259 2.88 14.83 -14.90
C PHE A 259 2.17 16.17 -14.98
N THR A 260 1.05 16.24 -14.26
CA THR A 260 0.25 17.45 -14.07
C THR A 260 0.42 17.90 -12.63
N ARG A 261 0.66 19.18 -12.40
CA ARG A 261 0.66 19.72 -11.04
C ARG A 261 -0.75 19.59 -10.46
N LYS A 262 -0.88 19.05 -9.25
CA LYS A 262 -2.18 18.99 -8.57
C LYS A 262 -2.73 20.42 -8.38
N PRO A 263 -4.00 20.69 -8.74
CA PRO A 263 -4.63 22.00 -8.58
C PRO A 263 -4.64 22.51 -7.15
#